data_AF-E3MJQ8-F1
#
_entry.id   AF-E3MJQ8-F1
#
_cell.length_a   1.000
_cell.length_b   1.000
_cell.length_c   1.000
_cell.angle_alpha   90.00
_cell.angle_beta   90.00
_cell.angle_gamma   90.00
#
_symmetry.space_group_name_H-M   'P 1'
#
loop_
_entity.id
_entity.type
_entity.pdbx_description
1 polymer ?
#
loop_
_entity_poly.entity_id
_entity_poly.type
_entity_poly.pdbx_seq_one_letter_code
_entity_poly.pdbx_strand_id
1 'polypeptide(L)'
;MASSSDARPPSNATPLDEECAICFGEIILRCTLACKHQFCFDCSKTWLLQAGNCPVCRGEADVNILNEPQQLNLKMGLPKGRKRAHDTQSGEEDDMEDVKPNVEELKAAMAKKKFVSTTNAKIFWLYETKTGGAWWRFSLLNEEPLEEAFKANLGTLDMEILGRMYTINFTEMTQRQKQYPDIVRNVKRVDEEEYDQLTIIGIGGCVQKNDKVNPWSVD
;
A
#
# COMPACT_ATOMS: atom_id res chain seq x y z
N MET A 1 -42.56 -16.54 36.19
CA MET A 1 -41.65 -15.38 36.17
C MET A 1 -40.24 -15.90 36.43
N ALA A 2 -39.42 -15.97 35.39
CA ALA A 2 -37.96 -16.00 35.40
C ALA A 2 -37.54 -16.21 33.93
N SER A 3 -37.58 -15.14 33.14
CA SER A 3 -37.07 -15.13 31.78
C SER A 3 -35.55 -15.06 31.88
N SER A 4 -34.88 -16.19 31.66
CA SER A 4 -33.43 -16.28 31.65
C SER A 4 -32.90 -15.59 30.39
N SER A 5 -32.01 -14.63 30.60
CA SER A 5 -31.34 -13.84 29.58
C SER A 5 -30.29 -14.67 28.86
N ASP A 6 -30.57 -15.05 27.60
CA ASP A 6 -29.53 -15.56 26.69
C ASP A 6 -28.66 -14.39 26.21
N ALA A 7 -27.60 -14.12 26.98
CA ALA A 7 -26.48 -13.34 26.52
C ALA A 7 -25.78 -14.14 25.41
N ARG A 8 -25.93 -13.68 24.16
CA ARG A 8 -25.19 -14.21 23.01
C ARG A 8 -23.68 -14.04 23.30
N PRO A 9 -22.86 -15.10 23.21
CA PRO A 9 -21.42 -14.98 23.42
C PRO A 9 -20.83 -14.02 22.37
N PRO A 10 -19.74 -13.30 22.70
CA PRO A 10 -19.05 -12.45 21.73
C PRO A 10 -18.65 -13.33 20.55
N SER A 11 -19.10 -12.95 19.36
CA SER A 11 -18.83 -13.69 18.13
C SER A 11 -17.32 -13.78 17.93
N ASN A 12 -16.81 -15.01 17.87
CA ASN A 12 -15.54 -15.31 17.22
C ASN A 12 -15.64 -14.75 15.79
N ALA A 13 -14.92 -13.66 15.52
CA ALA A 13 -14.82 -13.10 14.17
C ALA A 13 -14.35 -14.20 13.22
N THR A 14 -15.13 -14.45 12.17
CA THR A 14 -14.77 -15.39 11.11
C THR A 14 -13.65 -14.81 10.24
N PRO A 15 -12.84 -15.64 9.56
CA PRO A 15 -11.74 -15.20 8.66
C PRO A 15 -12.14 -14.21 7.55
N LEU A 16 -13.45 -14.04 7.29
CA LEU A 16 -14.01 -13.14 6.30
C LEU A 16 -13.90 -11.64 6.69
N ASP A 17 -13.62 -11.31 7.96
CA ASP A 17 -13.45 -9.93 8.42
C ASP A 17 -12.04 -9.36 8.11
N GLU A 18 -11.16 -10.17 7.52
CA GLU A 18 -9.78 -9.80 7.18
C GLU A 18 -9.52 -9.76 5.67
N GLU A 19 -10.47 -10.20 4.83
CA GLU A 19 -10.33 -10.20 3.37
C GLU A 19 -11.14 -9.07 2.71
N CYS A 20 -10.52 -8.37 1.77
CA CYS A 20 -11.16 -7.30 1.03
C CYS A 20 -12.01 -7.85 -0.12
N ALA A 21 -13.33 -7.63 -0.08
CA ALA A 21 -14.24 -8.07 -1.15
C ALA A 21 -14.06 -7.38 -2.52
N ILE A 22 -13.14 -6.41 -2.64
CA ILE A 22 -12.79 -5.77 -3.92
C ILE A 22 -11.57 -6.45 -4.56
N CYS A 23 -10.53 -6.75 -3.76
CA CYS A 23 -9.26 -7.29 -4.27
C CYS A 23 -8.99 -8.74 -3.87
N PHE A 24 -9.90 -9.37 -3.12
CA PHE A 24 -9.81 -10.76 -2.65
C PHE A 24 -8.48 -11.08 -1.94
N GLY A 25 -8.00 -10.14 -1.12
CA GLY A 25 -6.76 -10.28 -0.36
C GLY A 25 -6.87 -9.61 1.00
N GLU A 26 -5.91 -9.91 1.88
CA GLU A 26 -5.89 -9.38 3.26
C GLU A 26 -6.00 -7.85 3.27
N ILE A 27 -6.91 -7.29 4.07
CA ILE A 27 -7.19 -5.85 4.13
C ILE A 27 -5.96 -5.06 4.59
N ILE A 28 -5.49 -4.15 3.72
CA ILE A 28 -4.44 -3.18 4.06
C ILE A 28 -5.06 -1.82 4.30
N LEU A 29 -4.66 -1.17 5.41
CA LEU A 29 -5.18 0.14 5.82
C LEU A 29 -6.72 0.10 5.82
N ARG A 30 -7.29 -0.54 6.84
CA ARG A 30 -8.73 -0.82 6.90
C ARG A 30 -9.57 0.45 6.79
N CYS A 31 -10.48 0.48 5.82
CA CYS A 31 -11.55 1.48 5.72
C CYS A 31 -12.88 0.81 6.08
N THR A 32 -13.59 1.34 7.07
CA THR A 32 -14.90 0.80 7.52
C THR A 32 -15.99 1.79 7.17
N LEU A 33 -16.93 1.40 6.30
CA LEU A 33 -18.07 2.24 5.94
C LEU A 33 -19.11 2.27 7.06
N ALA A 34 -20.07 3.22 6.99
CA ALA A 34 -21.18 3.32 7.94
C ALA A 34 -22.01 2.03 8.03
N CYS A 35 -22.17 1.33 6.89
CA CYS A 35 -22.82 0.02 6.79
C CYS A 35 -22.00 -1.16 7.34
N LYS A 36 -20.84 -0.88 7.96
CA LYS A 36 -19.91 -1.83 8.59
C LYS A 36 -19.13 -2.75 7.66
N HIS A 37 -19.33 -2.68 6.34
CA HIS A 37 -18.44 -3.35 5.39
C HIS A 37 -17.04 -2.73 5.39
N GLN A 38 -16.03 -3.59 5.25
CA GLN A 38 -14.63 -3.24 5.40
C GLN A 38 -13.85 -3.62 4.14
N PHE A 39 -12.93 -2.75 3.74
CA PHE A 39 -12.07 -2.96 2.57
C PHE A 39 -10.70 -2.33 2.83
N CYS A 40 -9.78 -2.55 1.89
CA CYS A 40 -8.53 -1.78 1.86
C CYS A 40 -8.82 -0.31 1.59
N PHE A 41 -8.05 0.59 2.19
CA PHE A 41 -8.18 2.02 1.94
C PHE A 41 -8.09 2.35 0.44
N ASP A 42 -7.08 1.81 -0.26
CA ASP A 42 -6.92 2.05 -1.70
C ASP A 42 -8.11 1.53 -2.52
N CYS A 43 -8.64 0.35 -2.18
CA CYS A 43 -9.78 -0.24 -2.86
C CYS A 43 -11.06 0.59 -2.62
N SER A 44 -11.32 0.96 -1.35
CA SER A 44 -12.40 1.87 -1.00
C SER A 44 -12.27 3.21 -1.71
N LYS A 45 -11.07 3.80 -1.72
CA LYS A 45 -10.80 5.11 -2.32
C LYS A 45 -11.06 5.10 -3.82
N THR A 46 -10.54 4.12 -4.54
CA THR A 46 -10.83 3.98 -5.97
C THR A 46 -12.33 3.85 -6.24
N TRP A 47 -13.02 2.98 -5.49
CA TRP A 47 -14.45 2.73 -5.70
C TRP A 47 -15.33 3.92 -5.34
N LEU A 48 -15.16 4.48 -4.13
CA LEU A 48 -16.00 5.57 -3.62
C LEU A 48 -15.86 6.84 -4.45
N LEU A 49 -14.66 7.14 -4.96
CA LEU A 49 -14.45 8.29 -5.85
C LEU A 49 -15.15 8.14 -7.22
N GLN A 50 -15.54 6.92 -7.61
CA GLN A 50 -16.24 6.65 -8.86
C GLN A 50 -17.74 6.45 -8.66
N ALA A 51 -18.15 5.64 -7.69
CA ALA A 51 -19.52 5.16 -7.53
C ALA A 51 -20.26 5.75 -6.32
N GLY A 52 -19.55 6.25 -5.30
CA GLY A 52 -20.17 6.85 -4.10
C GLY A 52 -21.05 5.91 -3.25
N ASN A 53 -20.94 4.59 -3.43
CA ASN A 53 -21.75 3.59 -2.71
C ASN A 53 -20.91 2.42 -2.20
N CYS A 54 -21.46 1.63 -1.28
CA CYS A 54 -20.82 0.42 -0.79
C CYS A 54 -20.77 -0.67 -1.88
N PRO A 55 -19.60 -1.27 -2.19
CA PRO A 55 -19.48 -2.36 -3.16
C PRO A 55 -20.33 -3.61 -2.84
N VAL A 56 -20.60 -3.85 -1.54
CA VAL A 56 -21.28 -5.06 -1.07
C VAL A 56 -22.79 -4.84 -0.96
N CYS A 57 -23.23 -3.89 -0.13
CA CYS A 57 -24.66 -3.68 0.09
C CYS A 57 -25.30 -2.61 -0.80
N ARG A 58 -24.52 -1.90 -1.61
CA ARG A 58 -24.98 -0.79 -2.49
C ARG A 58 -25.61 0.40 -1.76
N GLY A 59 -25.57 0.42 -0.43
CA GLY A 59 -25.98 1.57 0.37
C GLY A 59 -25.10 2.78 0.10
N GLU A 60 -25.68 3.97 0.28
CA GLU A 60 -24.96 5.24 0.16
C GLU A 60 -23.76 5.26 1.12
N ALA A 61 -22.63 5.78 0.64
CA ALA A 61 -21.40 5.85 1.41
C ALA A 61 -20.88 7.29 1.40
N ASP A 62 -20.62 7.82 2.60
CA ASP A 62 -20.00 9.14 2.73
C ASP A 62 -18.53 9.08 2.29
N VAL A 63 -18.20 9.80 1.22
CA VAL A 63 -16.84 9.90 0.68
C VAL A 63 -15.87 10.59 1.65
N ASN A 64 -16.37 11.37 2.61
CA ASN A 64 -15.54 12.07 3.59
C ASN A 64 -14.81 11.12 4.53
N ILE A 65 -15.25 9.87 4.66
CA ILE A 65 -14.54 8.81 5.40
C ILE A 65 -13.08 8.68 4.94
N LEU A 66 -12.79 9.01 3.67
CA LEU A 66 -11.44 8.94 3.09
C LEU A 66 -10.49 10.02 3.62
N ASN A 67 -11.03 11.06 4.26
CA ASN A 67 -10.26 12.16 4.85
C ASN A 67 -10.10 12.03 6.37
N GLU A 68 -10.80 11.09 7.00
CA GLU A 68 -10.75 10.91 8.45
C GLU A 68 -9.40 10.31 8.88
N PRO A 69 -8.69 10.93 9.86
CA PRO A 69 -7.44 10.37 10.38
C PRO A 69 -7.63 8.99 10.99
N GLN A 70 -6.79 8.04 10.60
CA GLN A 70 -6.84 6.65 11.03
C GLN A 70 -5.70 6.31 11.99
N GLN A 71 -5.94 5.44 12.97
CA GLN A 71 -4.85 4.88 13.78
C GLN A 71 -4.05 3.90 12.91
N LEU A 72 -2.85 4.29 12.47
CA LEU A 72 -2.04 3.47 11.57
C LEU A 72 -0.56 3.47 11.95
N ASN A 73 0.10 2.33 11.75
CA ASN A 73 1.54 2.20 11.85
C ASN A 73 2.18 2.65 10.54
N LEU A 74 2.78 3.84 10.55
CA LEU A 74 3.42 4.43 9.37
C LEU A 74 4.55 3.59 8.76
N LYS A 75 5.20 2.75 9.58
CA LYS A 75 6.26 1.83 9.15
C LYS A 75 5.75 0.42 8.81
N MET A 76 4.44 0.18 8.69
CA MET A 76 3.93 -1.16 8.36
C MET A 76 4.44 -1.68 7.01
N GLY A 77 4.61 -2.99 6.87
CA GLY A 77 4.99 -3.65 5.61
C GLY A 77 3.78 -4.21 4.86
N LEU A 78 3.98 -4.61 3.61
CA LEU A 78 2.99 -5.41 2.88
C LEU A 78 2.87 -6.81 3.55
N PRO A 79 1.66 -7.33 3.82
CA PRO A 79 1.50 -8.69 4.30
C PRO A 79 2.06 -9.72 3.31
N LYS A 80 2.66 -10.78 3.86
CA LYS A 80 3.28 -11.85 3.07
C LYS A 80 2.19 -12.60 2.28
N GLY A 81 2.31 -12.65 0.96
CA GLY A 81 1.38 -13.38 0.08
C GLY A 81 0.35 -12.51 -0.65
N ARG A 82 0.33 -11.20 -0.40
CA ARG A 82 -0.55 -10.29 -1.11
C ARG A 82 -0.02 -10.02 -2.53
N LYS A 83 -0.66 -10.64 -3.53
CA LYS A 83 -0.37 -10.39 -4.95
C LYS A 83 -1.00 -9.08 -5.41
N ARG A 84 -0.42 -8.44 -6.42
CA ARG A 84 -1.01 -7.25 -7.04
C ARG A 84 -2.27 -7.68 -7.78
N ALA A 85 -3.31 -6.85 -7.81
CA ALA A 85 -4.55 -7.16 -8.55
C ALA A 85 -4.31 -7.40 -10.06
N HIS A 86 -3.17 -6.92 -10.59
CA HIS A 86 -2.77 -7.06 -11.98
C HIS A 86 -1.86 -8.29 -12.25
N ASP A 87 -1.54 -9.12 -11.25
CA ASP A 87 -0.81 -10.39 -11.43
C ASP A 87 -1.75 -11.56 -11.84
N THR A 88 -2.97 -11.26 -12.29
CA THR A 88 -3.89 -12.26 -12.83
C THR A 88 -3.45 -12.68 -14.25
N GLN A 89 -2.51 -13.63 -14.28
CA GLN A 89 -2.15 -14.58 -15.36
C GLN A 89 -1.69 -14.05 -16.72
N SER A 90 -0.39 -14.25 -16.99
CA SER A 90 0.03 -15.19 -18.03
C SER A 90 1.05 -16.17 -17.43
N GLY A 91 0.57 -16.98 -16.48
CA GLY A 91 1.24 -18.22 -16.11
C GLY A 91 0.37 -19.32 -16.68
N GLU A 92 0.66 -19.72 -17.91
CA GLU A 92 0.23 -21.03 -18.40
C GLU A 92 0.79 -22.05 -17.40
N GLU A 93 -0.08 -22.88 -16.83
CA GLU A 93 0.35 -24.11 -16.16
C GLU A 93 0.85 -25.04 -17.27
N ASP A 94 2.05 -24.76 -17.77
CA ASP A 94 2.81 -25.73 -18.54
C ASP A 94 3.20 -26.83 -17.56
N ASP A 95 2.65 -28.03 -17.76
CA ASP A 95 3.16 -29.27 -17.20
C ASP A 95 4.62 -29.47 -17.68
N MET A 96 5.55 -28.73 -17.08
CA MET A 96 6.97 -28.84 -17.34
C MET A 96 7.48 -30.05 -16.58
N GLU A 97 7.82 -31.12 -17.30
CA GLU A 97 8.54 -32.26 -16.75
C GLU A 97 9.79 -31.79 -15.98
N ASP A 98 9.93 -32.26 -14.74
CA ASP A 98 11.03 -31.96 -13.81
C ASP A 98 12.39 -32.41 -14.39
N VAL A 99 12.99 -31.59 -15.25
CA VAL A 99 14.39 -31.73 -15.65
C VAL A 99 15.25 -31.21 -14.49
N LYS A 100 15.78 -32.14 -13.69
CA LYS A 100 16.74 -31.82 -12.61
C LYS A 100 17.93 -31.04 -13.19
N PRO A 101 18.16 -29.77 -12.79
CA PRO A 101 19.29 -29.02 -13.26
C PRO A 101 20.60 -29.58 -12.68
N ASN A 102 21.70 -29.43 -13.41
CA ASN A 102 23.02 -29.86 -12.96
C ASN A 102 23.44 -29.02 -11.74
N VAL A 103 23.44 -29.66 -10.58
CA VAL A 103 23.75 -29.06 -9.27
C VAL A 103 25.15 -28.43 -9.25
N GLU A 104 26.09 -28.93 -10.07
CA GLU A 104 27.47 -28.44 -10.13
C GLU A 104 27.58 -27.13 -10.91
N GLU A 105 26.78 -26.97 -11.98
CA GLU A 105 26.70 -25.72 -12.75
C GLU A 105 26.03 -24.60 -11.94
N LEU A 106 24.99 -24.93 -11.17
CA LEU A 106 24.35 -24.01 -10.22
C LEU A 106 25.31 -23.53 -9.13
N LYS A 107 26.09 -24.43 -8.54
CA LYS A 107 27.12 -24.07 -7.54
C LYS A 107 28.20 -23.16 -8.13
N ALA A 108 28.62 -23.41 -9.37
CA ALA A 108 29.60 -22.57 -10.06
C ALA A 108 29.06 -21.17 -10.43
N ALA A 109 27.78 -21.07 -10.78
CA ALA A 109 27.11 -19.80 -11.06
C ALA A 109 26.91 -18.94 -9.79
N MET A 110 26.61 -19.58 -8.66
CA MET A 110 26.50 -18.91 -7.35
C MET A 110 27.84 -18.37 -6.85
N ALA A 111 28.97 -19.01 -7.18
CA ALA A 111 30.30 -18.56 -6.80
C ALA A 111 30.82 -17.34 -7.61
N LYS A 112 30.27 -17.08 -8.80
CA LYS A 112 30.70 -15.98 -9.68
C LYS A 112 29.88 -14.70 -9.52
N LYS A 113 28.68 -14.75 -8.95
CA LYS A 113 27.96 -13.54 -8.53
C LYS A 113 28.61 -13.02 -7.25
N LYS A 114 29.39 -11.94 -7.37
CA LYS A 114 29.67 -11.06 -6.24
C LYS A 114 28.31 -10.56 -5.73
N PHE A 115 27.77 -11.26 -4.74
CA PHE A 115 26.63 -10.83 -3.98
C PHE A 115 27.06 -9.58 -3.23
N VAL A 116 26.74 -8.41 -3.80
CA VAL A 116 26.73 -7.18 -3.01
C VAL A 116 25.68 -7.44 -1.93
N SER A 117 26.17 -7.77 -0.74
CA SER A 117 25.38 -7.82 0.47
C SER A 117 24.94 -6.39 0.77
N THR A 118 23.91 -5.93 0.04
CA THR A 118 23.15 -4.76 0.45
C THR A 118 22.65 -5.09 1.84
N THR A 119 23.07 -4.29 2.82
CA THR A 119 22.46 -4.26 4.15
C THR A 119 20.95 -4.40 3.99
N ASN A 120 20.33 -5.30 4.76
CA ASN A 120 18.88 -5.55 4.75
C ASN A 120 18.13 -4.38 5.40
N ALA A 121 18.51 -3.15 5.01
CA ALA A 121 17.98 -1.90 5.48
C ALA A 121 16.59 -1.72 4.86
N LYS A 122 15.63 -1.38 5.71
CA LYS A 122 14.28 -1.11 5.29
C LYS A 122 14.24 0.22 4.54
N ILE A 123 13.74 0.19 3.32
CA ILE A 123 13.62 1.36 2.45
C ILE A 123 12.17 1.81 2.42
N PHE A 124 11.97 3.11 2.43
CA PHE A 124 10.68 3.76 2.30
C PHE A 124 10.68 4.69 1.09
N TRP A 125 9.58 4.66 0.34
CA TRP A 125 9.36 5.58 -0.76
C TRP A 125 8.35 6.65 -0.34
N LEU A 126 8.72 7.91 -0.55
CA LEU A 126 7.95 9.07 -0.11
C LEU A 126 7.66 10.01 -1.28
N TYR A 127 6.53 10.71 -1.23
CA TYR A 127 6.22 11.83 -2.11
C TYR A 127 5.74 13.04 -1.30
N GLU A 128 6.15 14.23 -1.72
CA GLU A 128 5.89 15.44 -0.96
C GLU A 128 4.40 15.82 -0.96
N THR A 129 3.95 16.46 0.11
CA THR A 129 2.66 17.14 0.13
C THR A 129 2.63 18.31 -0.85
N LYS A 130 1.42 18.72 -1.28
CA LYS A 130 1.28 19.87 -2.20
C LYS A 130 1.76 21.18 -1.57
N THR A 131 1.67 21.30 -0.25
CA THR A 131 2.01 22.50 0.52
C THR A 131 3.49 22.55 0.89
N GLY A 132 4.23 21.48 0.67
CA GLY A 132 5.59 21.31 1.16
C GLY A 132 5.67 21.06 2.67
N GLY A 133 6.86 20.70 3.16
CA GLY A 133 7.18 20.58 4.60
C GLY A 133 6.75 19.28 5.27
N ALA A 134 6.04 18.41 4.55
CA ALA A 134 5.66 17.08 5.02
C ALA A 134 5.58 16.09 3.84
N TRP A 135 5.63 14.80 4.17
CA TRP A 135 5.72 13.71 3.21
C TRP A 135 4.60 12.70 3.39
N TRP A 136 4.15 12.15 2.27
CA TRP A 136 3.37 10.92 2.23
C TRP A 136 4.31 9.76 1.97
N ARG A 137 4.07 8.62 2.61
CA ARG A 137 4.60 7.35 2.11
C ARG A 137 3.74 6.89 0.93
N PHE A 138 4.36 6.35 -0.11
CA PHE A 138 3.65 5.66 -1.19
C PHE A 138 2.79 4.51 -0.62
N SER A 139 1.76 4.07 -1.35
CA SER A 139 1.04 2.87 -0.91
C SER A 139 2.00 1.69 -0.83
N LEU A 140 1.76 0.77 0.10
CA LEU A 140 2.56 -0.43 0.28
C LEU A 140 2.65 -1.27 -1.00
N LEU A 141 1.63 -1.17 -1.88
CA LEU A 141 1.61 -1.83 -3.19
C LEU A 141 2.49 -1.16 -4.24
N ASN A 142 2.88 0.10 -4.04
CA ASN A 142 3.67 0.86 -4.99
C ASN A 142 5.18 0.76 -4.70
N GLU A 143 5.58 0.50 -3.46
CA GLU A 143 7.00 0.57 -3.05
C GLU A 143 7.87 -0.49 -3.73
N GLU A 144 7.37 -1.71 -3.93
CA GLU A 144 8.13 -2.78 -4.58
C GLU A 144 8.44 -2.47 -6.06
N PRO A 145 7.46 -2.14 -6.93
CA PRO A 145 7.75 -1.72 -8.30
C PRO A 145 8.69 -0.51 -8.39
N LEU A 146 8.55 0.46 -7.48
CA LEU A 146 9.46 1.62 -7.39
C LEU A 146 10.89 1.18 -7.09
N GLU A 147 11.06 0.32 -6.09
CA GLU A 147 12.36 -0.17 -5.66
C GLU A 147 13.02 -1.07 -6.70
N GLU A 148 12.26 -1.93 -7.38
CA GLU A 148 12.73 -2.77 -8.48
C GLU A 148 13.23 -1.92 -9.66
N ALA A 149 12.42 -0.95 -10.09
CA ALA A 149 12.78 -0.05 -11.19
C ALA A 149 14.02 0.80 -10.86
N PHE A 150 14.10 1.31 -9.63
CA PHE A 150 15.25 2.07 -9.15
C PHE A 150 16.52 1.20 -9.10
N LYS A 151 16.45 -0.01 -8.55
CA LYS A 151 17.58 -0.96 -8.50
C LYS A 151 18.02 -1.44 -9.88
N ALA A 152 17.09 -1.50 -10.83
CA ALA A 152 17.39 -1.79 -12.23
C ALA A 152 18.05 -0.60 -12.97
N ASN A 153 18.26 0.54 -12.30
CA ASN A 153 18.78 1.78 -12.86
C ASN A 153 17.95 2.30 -14.05
N LEU A 154 16.63 2.13 -13.99
CA LEU A 154 15.75 2.79 -14.96
C LEU A 154 15.75 4.30 -14.70
N GLY A 155 15.69 5.10 -15.76
CA GLY A 155 15.60 6.57 -15.62
C GLY A 155 14.21 7.03 -15.17
N THR A 156 13.17 6.31 -15.60
CA THR A 156 11.77 6.62 -15.27
C THR A 156 10.95 5.34 -15.10
N LEU A 157 9.88 5.40 -14.30
CA LEU A 157 8.85 4.37 -14.20
C LEU A 157 7.48 5.00 -14.46
N ASP A 158 6.72 4.42 -15.38
CA ASP A 158 5.29 4.72 -15.53
C ASP A 158 4.48 3.70 -14.72
N MET A 159 3.59 4.19 -13.87
CA MET A 159 2.75 3.33 -13.04
C MET A 159 1.35 3.93 -12.83
N GLU A 160 0.38 3.05 -12.64
CA GLU A 160 -0.97 3.46 -12.27
C GLU A 160 -1.10 3.57 -10.75
N ILE A 161 -1.65 4.68 -10.26
CA ILE A 161 -1.97 4.91 -8.86
C ILE A 161 -3.44 5.36 -8.79
N LEU A 162 -4.30 4.48 -8.26
CA LEU A 162 -5.75 4.72 -8.09
C LEU A 162 -6.43 5.21 -9.38
N GLY A 163 -6.19 4.52 -10.51
CA GLY A 163 -6.79 4.84 -11.82
C GLY A 163 -6.18 6.03 -12.55
N ARG A 164 -5.03 6.54 -12.09
CA ARG A 164 -4.32 7.65 -12.73
C ARG A 164 -2.89 7.24 -13.07
N MET A 165 -2.46 7.54 -14.28
CA MET A 165 -1.09 7.26 -14.74
C MET A 165 -0.13 8.34 -14.24
N TYR A 166 0.92 7.90 -13.55
CA TYR A 166 2.02 8.73 -13.10
C TYR A 166 3.32 8.30 -13.77
N THR A 167 4.19 9.28 -13.98
CA THR A 167 5.60 9.06 -14.34
C THR A 167 6.44 9.47 -13.14
N ILE A 168 7.26 8.52 -12.66
CA ILE A 168 8.25 8.71 -11.62
C ILE A 168 9.61 8.86 -12.32
N ASN A 169 10.29 9.98 -12.13
CA ASN A 169 11.62 10.24 -12.66
C ASN A 169 12.65 10.00 -11.55
N PHE A 170 13.51 9.01 -11.72
CA PHE A 170 14.52 8.65 -10.72
C PHE A 170 15.78 9.51 -10.80
N THR A 171 16.01 10.19 -11.92
CA THR A 171 17.12 11.15 -12.07
C THR A 171 16.80 12.46 -11.36
N GLU A 172 15.59 12.98 -11.56
CA GLU A 172 15.13 14.22 -10.92
C GLU A 172 14.53 13.98 -9.53
N MET A 173 14.24 12.72 -9.18
CA MET A 173 13.50 12.33 -7.98
C MET A 173 12.16 13.06 -7.87
N THR A 174 11.35 12.94 -8.92
CA THR A 174 10.04 13.60 -9.02
C THR A 174 8.94 12.66 -9.48
N GLN A 175 7.69 13.00 -9.15
CA GLN A 175 6.51 12.39 -9.74
C GLN A 175 5.65 13.44 -10.45
N ARG A 176 5.02 13.06 -11.56
CA ARG A 176 4.03 13.87 -12.28
C ARG A 176 2.91 13.00 -12.81
N GLN A 177 1.69 13.52 -12.81
CA GLN A 177 0.55 12.83 -13.43
C GLN A 177 0.62 13.04 -14.95
N LYS A 178 0.48 12.00 -15.76
CA LYS A 178 0.58 12.12 -17.23
C LYS A 178 -0.44 13.09 -17.84
N GLN A 179 -1.62 13.20 -17.24
CA GLN A 179 -2.67 14.13 -17.68
C GLN A 179 -2.37 15.60 -17.30
N TYR A 180 -1.56 15.83 -16.26
CA TYR A 180 -1.24 17.15 -15.73
C TYR A 180 0.28 17.24 -15.46
N PRO A 181 1.11 17.26 -16.52
CA PRO A 181 2.55 17.12 -16.39
C PRO A 181 3.23 18.29 -15.68
N ASP A 182 2.59 19.47 -15.65
CA ASP A 182 3.09 20.67 -14.96
C ASP A 182 3.01 20.57 -13.44
N ILE A 183 2.21 19.64 -12.91
CA ILE A 183 2.07 19.42 -11.46
C ILE A 183 3.08 18.36 -11.04
N VAL A 184 4.19 18.83 -10.50
CA VAL A 184 5.30 18.00 -10.03
C VAL A 184 5.30 17.92 -8.51
N ARG A 185 5.64 16.75 -7.97
CA ARG A 185 5.98 16.59 -6.55
C ARG A 185 7.33 15.93 -6.40
N ASN A 186 8.07 16.31 -5.38
CA ASN A 186 9.32 15.66 -5.04
C ASN A 186 9.07 14.25 -4.52
N VAL A 187 9.98 13.34 -4.83
CA VAL A 187 10.02 11.95 -4.38
C VAL A 187 11.29 11.75 -3.56
N LYS A 188 11.22 10.91 -2.54
CA LYS A 188 12.40 10.47 -1.78
C LYS A 188 12.41 8.97 -1.62
N ARG A 189 13.61 8.41 -1.65
CA ARG A 189 13.91 7.03 -1.27
C ARG A 189 14.82 7.10 -0.05
N VAL A 190 14.33 6.68 1.10
CA VAL A 190 15.01 6.86 2.39
C VAL A 190 15.15 5.54 3.11
N ASP A 191 16.18 5.41 3.94
CA ASP A 191 16.25 4.33 4.93
C ASP A 191 15.44 4.69 6.19
N GLU A 192 15.50 3.82 7.19
CA GLU A 192 14.77 4.03 8.43
C GLU A 192 15.27 5.22 9.27
N GLU A 193 16.56 5.54 9.23
CA GLU A 193 17.13 6.64 10.00
C GLU A 193 16.72 8.00 9.43
N GLU A 194 16.77 8.17 8.11
CA GLU A 194 16.27 9.39 7.46
C GLU A 194 14.73 9.47 7.58
N TYR A 195 14.02 8.34 7.48
CA TYR A 195 12.56 8.32 7.64
C TYR A 195 12.10 8.92 8.96
N ASP A 196 12.78 8.59 10.06
CA ASP A 196 12.44 9.07 11.40
C ASP A 196 12.70 10.57 11.61
N GLN A 197 13.48 11.19 10.73
CA GLN A 197 13.75 12.64 10.75
C GLN A 197 12.71 13.44 9.97
N LEU A 198 11.83 12.78 9.21
CA LEU A 198 10.85 13.42 8.34
C LEU A 198 9.45 13.44 8.96
N THR A 199 8.71 14.51 8.68
CA THR A 199 7.28 14.58 9.00
C THR A 199 6.48 13.76 8.01
N ILE A 200 6.14 12.53 8.38
CA ILE A 200 5.29 11.65 7.56
C ILE A 200 3.84 11.74 8.04
N ILE A 201 2.92 12.11 7.15
CA ILE A 201 1.51 12.37 7.52
C ILE A 201 0.56 11.21 7.24
N GLY A 202 1.03 10.17 6.55
CA GLY A 202 0.20 9.02 6.19
C GLY A 202 0.79 8.17 5.07
N ILE A 203 0.00 7.19 4.62
CA ILE A 203 0.36 6.22 3.58
C ILE A 203 -0.69 6.25 2.47
N GLY A 204 -0.30 6.48 1.21
CA GLY A 204 -1.23 6.41 0.06
C GLY A 204 -2.41 7.41 0.11
N GLY A 205 -2.29 8.45 0.93
CA GLY A 205 -3.38 9.39 1.23
C GLY A 205 -4.26 9.01 2.43
N CYS A 206 -4.04 7.87 3.09
CA CYS A 206 -4.64 7.54 4.38
C CYS A 206 -3.90 8.32 5.48
N VAL A 207 -4.56 9.33 6.04
CA VAL A 207 -3.97 10.23 7.05
C VAL A 207 -3.76 9.47 8.36
N GLN A 208 -2.59 9.60 8.98
CA GLN A 208 -2.36 9.09 10.33
C GLN A 208 -3.01 10.01 11.35
N LYS A 209 -3.74 9.43 12.30
CA LYS A 209 -4.13 10.11 13.53
C LYS A 209 -2.89 10.35 14.39
N ASN A 210 -2.51 11.62 14.56
CA ASN A 210 -1.38 11.97 15.40
C ASN A 210 -1.85 12.18 16.85
N ASP A 211 -1.69 11.16 17.70
CA ASP A 211 -2.05 11.24 19.12
C ASP A 211 -1.15 12.19 19.93
N LYS A 212 -0.03 12.69 19.36
CA LYS A 212 0.90 13.61 20.04
C LYS A 212 0.53 15.08 19.92
N VAL A 213 -0.54 15.42 19.21
CA VAL A 213 -1.09 16.77 19.14
C VAL A 213 -2.57 16.66 19.45
N ASN A 214 -2.97 17.05 20.66
CA ASN A 214 -4.38 17.22 20.98
C ASN A 214 -4.86 18.53 20.31
N PRO A 215 -5.81 18.50 19.35
CA PRO A 215 -6.34 19.72 18.74
C PRO A 215 -7.09 20.63 19.72
N TRP A 216 -7.36 20.14 20.94
CA TRP A 216 -8.08 20.85 22.01
C TRP A 216 -7.20 21.24 23.20
N SER A 217 -5.89 21.00 23.15
CA SER A 217 -4.98 21.65 24.11
C SER A 217 -4.74 23.08 23.65
N VAL A 218 -5.64 23.97 24.06
CA VAL A 218 -5.30 25.38 24.23
C VAL A 218 -4.41 25.46 25.47
N ASP A 219 -3.14 25.86 25.27
CA ASP A 219 -2.31 26.42 26.34
C ASP A 219 -2.94 27.73 26.85
#